data_AF-X1FF59-F1
#
_entry.id   AF-X1FF59-F1
#
_cell.length_a   1.000
_cell.length_b   1.000
_cell.length_c   1.000
_cell.angle_alpha   90.00
_cell.angle_beta   90.00
_cell.angle_gamma   90.00
#
_symmetry.space_group_name_H-M   'P 1'
#
loop_
_entity.id
_entity.type
_entity.pdbx_description
1 polymer ?
#
loop_
_entity_poly.entity_id
_entity_poly.type
_entity_poly.pdbx_seq_one_letter_code
_entity_poly.pdbx_strand_id
1 'polypeptide(L)'
;MNNKYVLIFILLILSISLTGCFINPPVPNIPEWTVMIYLDADNNLEMAGINDINEMEMVGSTTDVNVVVQVDRIPYSVLAANNEGHLDDSSNSNWTNTRRYYITQDFDPYTINSDLKSDLGELNMGNPSTLIDFATWAVTEYPAEKYLLVIWNHGGGFRSPASTTKDIAWDDTSGGDKITMSELEYALSAISIQMGKNVDIVGMDACLMAMTEVAYQIKDYADILVTSEESEPNDGWPYDTILGQLVSYPTMTPN
;
A
#
# COMPACT_ATOMS: atom_id res chain seq x y z
N MET A 1 36.28 -62.59 -27.16
CA MET A 1 35.08 -61.74 -26.97
C MET A 1 35.54 -60.42 -26.35
N ASN A 2 35.20 -59.31 -26.99
CA ASN A 2 36.00 -58.08 -27.01
C ASN A 2 35.81 -57.18 -25.79
N ASN A 3 36.93 -56.82 -25.15
CA ASN A 3 37.07 -55.81 -24.08
C ASN A 3 36.54 -54.40 -24.41
N LYS A 4 36.17 -54.14 -25.67
CA LYS A 4 35.62 -52.85 -26.10
C LYS A 4 34.18 -52.60 -25.62
N TYR A 5 33.41 -53.65 -25.34
CA TYR A 5 32.01 -53.50 -24.92
C TYR A 5 31.86 -53.28 -23.40
N VAL A 6 32.84 -53.72 -22.59
CA VAL A 6 32.84 -53.51 -21.13
C VAL A 6 33.19 -52.07 -20.77
N LEU A 7 34.14 -51.44 -21.48
CA LEU A 7 34.46 -50.02 -21.26
C LEU A 7 33.32 -49.07 -21.64
N ILE A 8 32.58 -49.37 -22.72
CA ILE A 8 31.45 -48.53 -23.16
C ILE A 8 30.29 -48.61 -22.15
N PHE A 9 30.08 -49.76 -21.52
CA PHE A 9 29.03 -49.94 -20.52
C PHE A 9 29.32 -49.23 -19.20
N ILE A 10 30.59 -49.15 -18.78
CA ILE A 10 31.01 -48.44 -17.55
C ILE A 10 30.98 -46.91 -17.74
N LEU A 11 31.33 -46.41 -18.92
CA LEU A 11 31.25 -44.98 -19.24
C LEU A 11 29.80 -44.47 -19.32
N LEU A 12 28.84 -45.30 -19.75
CA LEU A 12 27.42 -44.93 -19.80
C LEU A 12 26.79 -44.81 -18.40
N ILE A 13 27.23 -45.64 -17.44
CA ILE A 13 26.72 -45.61 -16.05
C ILE A 13 27.34 -44.44 -15.26
N LEU A 14 28.57 -44.02 -15.59
CA LEU A 14 29.19 -42.83 -15.01
C LEU A 14 28.60 -41.51 -15.56
N SER A 15 28.07 -41.49 -16.79
CA SER A 15 27.40 -40.30 -17.34
C SER A 15 25.96 -40.12 -16.86
N ILE A 16 25.31 -41.16 -16.34
CA ILE A 16 23.93 -41.10 -15.80
C ILE A 16 23.92 -40.74 -14.30
N SER A 17 25.07 -40.82 -13.62
CA SER A 17 25.20 -40.45 -12.20
C SER A 17 25.59 -38.99 -11.95
N LEU A 18 25.76 -38.18 -13.01
CA LEU A 18 26.05 -36.73 -12.91
C LEU A 18 24.87 -35.81 -13.27
N THR A 19 23.69 -36.35 -13.57
CA THR A 19 22.45 -35.56 -13.77
C THR A 19 21.58 -35.52 -12.50
N GLY A 20 22.18 -35.65 -11.33
CA GLY A 20 21.52 -35.65 -10.03
C GLY A 20 21.60 -34.33 -9.28
N CYS A 21 21.57 -33.19 -9.97
CA CYS A 21 21.56 -31.88 -9.30
C CYS A 21 20.61 -30.91 -9.99
N PHE A 22 19.66 -30.41 -9.19
CA PHE A 22 18.73 -29.29 -9.44
C PHE A 22 17.55 -29.55 -10.40
N ILE A 23 16.57 -30.37 -9.97
CA ILE A 23 15.24 -30.43 -10.62
C ILE A 23 14.19 -29.54 -9.95
N ASN A 24 14.56 -28.72 -8.98
CA ASN A 24 13.70 -27.62 -8.55
C ASN A 24 14.51 -26.34 -8.79
N PRO A 25 14.10 -25.44 -9.70
CA PRO A 25 14.54 -24.05 -9.56
C PRO A 25 14.22 -23.62 -8.13
N PRO A 26 15.07 -22.84 -7.44
CA PRO A 26 14.66 -22.23 -6.18
C PRO A 26 13.32 -21.55 -6.44
N VAL A 27 12.29 -21.95 -5.69
CA VAL A 27 11.02 -21.24 -5.69
C VAL A 27 11.40 -19.80 -5.36
N PRO A 28 11.04 -18.79 -6.19
CA PRO A 28 11.28 -17.41 -5.83
C PRO A 28 10.69 -17.22 -4.44
N ASN A 29 11.52 -16.85 -3.47
CA ASN A 29 11.02 -16.52 -2.15
C ASN A 29 10.22 -15.23 -2.34
N ILE A 30 8.91 -15.33 -2.41
CA ILE A 30 8.06 -14.15 -2.45
C ILE A 30 8.15 -13.47 -1.09
N PRO A 31 8.23 -12.12 -1.03
CA PRO A 31 8.23 -11.38 0.22
C PRO A 31 7.10 -11.82 1.17
N GLU A 32 7.35 -11.75 2.48
CA GLU A 32 6.33 -12.04 3.50
C GLU A 32 5.20 -11.01 3.44
N TRP A 33 5.52 -9.74 3.21
CA TRP A 33 4.55 -8.65 3.22
C TRP A 33 4.67 -7.73 2.02
N THR A 34 3.53 -7.25 1.55
CA THR A 34 3.41 -6.01 0.77
C THR A 34 2.49 -5.07 1.53
N VAL A 35 3.05 -3.94 1.96
CA VAL A 35 2.34 -2.83 2.58
C VAL A 35 2.00 -1.82 1.49
N MET A 36 0.72 -1.53 1.34
CA MET A 36 0.15 -0.66 0.31
C MET A 36 -0.45 0.56 1.01
N ILE A 37 0.07 1.75 0.75
CA ILE A 37 -0.49 2.99 1.30
C ILE A 37 -1.17 3.76 0.17
N TYR A 38 -2.49 3.90 0.28
CA TYR A 38 -3.30 4.75 -0.57
C TYR A 38 -3.45 6.10 0.13
N LEU A 39 -2.57 7.04 -0.24
CA LEU A 39 -2.35 8.31 0.44
C LEU A 39 -2.99 9.44 -0.38
N ASP A 40 -4.16 9.88 0.04
CA ASP A 40 -4.85 10.96 -0.64
C ASP A 40 -4.56 12.29 0.08
N ALA A 41 -3.49 12.94 -0.37
CA ALA A 41 -3.04 14.25 0.12
C ALA A 41 -3.55 15.39 -0.77
N ASP A 42 -4.55 15.14 -1.63
CA ASP A 42 -5.23 16.17 -2.40
C ASP A 42 -6.30 16.91 -1.56
N ASN A 43 -5.85 17.52 -0.47
CA ASN A 43 -6.65 18.28 0.47
C ASN A 43 -5.71 18.99 1.48
N ASN A 44 -6.28 19.54 2.54
CA ASN A 44 -5.55 20.27 3.58
C ASN A 44 -4.62 19.41 4.47
N LEU A 45 -4.47 18.11 4.22
CA LEU A 45 -3.52 17.23 4.91
C LEU A 45 -2.22 16.98 4.11
N GLU A 46 -2.00 17.66 2.97
CA GLU A 46 -0.83 17.45 2.10
C GLU A 46 0.51 17.32 2.84
N MET A 47 0.78 18.24 3.77
CA MET A 47 2.02 18.26 4.56
C MET A 47 2.18 17.02 5.44
N ALA A 48 1.09 16.51 6.03
CA ALA A 48 1.13 15.30 6.84
C ALA A 48 1.44 14.07 5.96
N GLY A 49 0.80 13.98 4.78
CA GLY A 49 1.07 12.90 3.83
C GLY A 49 2.52 12.88 3.34
N ILE A 50 3.15 14.05 3.14
CA ILE A 50 4.58 14.14 2.81
C ILE A 50 5.44 13.67 3.99
N ASN A 51 5.12 14.08 5.22
CA ASN A 51 5.84 13.65 6.41
C ASN A 51 5.78 12.13 6.58
N ASP A 52 4.61 11.52 6.38
CA ASP A 52 4.43 10.06 6.50
C ASP A 52 5.25 9.29 5.48
N ILE A 53 5.38 9.78 4.24
CA ILE A 53 6.28 9.16 3.26
C ILE A 53 7.73 9.21 3.76
N ASN A 54 8.18 10.34 4.30
CA ASN A 54 9.53 10.45 4.86
C ASN A 54 9.71 9.55 6.09
N GLU A 55 8.68 9.36 6.93
CA GLU A 55 8.71 8.39 8.04
C GLU A 55 8.87 6.95 7.53
N MET A 56 8.15 6.59 6.46
CA MET A 56 8.31 5.28 5.82
C MET A 56 9.72 5.12 5.23
N GLU A 57 10.32 6.17 4.68
CA GLU A 57 11.70 6.19 4.16
C GLU A 57 12.75 5.96 5.25
N MET A 58 12.48 6.30 6.51
CA MET A 58 13.40 5.97 7.62
C MET A 58 13.63 4.46 7.78
N VAL A 59 12.71 3.63 7.28
CA VAL A 59 12.77 2.16 7.33
C VAL A 59 13.02 1.57 5.95
N GLY A 60 12.19 1.94 4.97
CA GLY A 60 12.25 1.45 3.60
C GLY A 60 11.78 0.00 3.40
N SER A 61 11.68 -0.39 2.14
CA SER A 61 11.42 -1.76 1.73
C SER A 61 12.66 -2.65 1.87
N THR A 62 12.46 -3.95 2.02
CA THR A 62 13.49 -4.99 2.10
C THR A 62 13.21 -6.14 1.13
N THR A 63 14.01 -7.21 1.19
CA THR A 63 13.76 -8.43 0.43
C THR A 63 12.54 -9.22 0.91
N ASP A 64 12.10 -9.01 2.16
CA ASP A 64 10.99 -9.75 2.77
C ASP A 64 9.74 -8.87 2.97
N VAL A 65 9.85 -7.55 2.82
CA VAL A 65 8.75 -6.59 3.00
C VAL A 65 8.83 -5.53 1.90
N ASN A 66 7.80 -5.45 1.05
CA ASN A 66 7.63 -4.33 0.14
C ASN A 66 6.79 -3.24 0.82
N VAL A 67 7.15 -1.99 0.64
CA VAL A 67 6.34 -0.82 1.01
C VAL A 67 6.15 0.02 -0.23
N VAL A 68 4.90 0.19 -0.64
CA VAL A 68 4.53 0.97 -1.82
C VAL A 68 3.46 2.00 -1.49
N VAL A 69 3.60 3.18 -2.08
CA VAL A 69 2.70 4.31 -1.84
C VAL A 69 2.15 4.79 -3.17
N GLN A 70 0.84 4.99 -3.26
CA GLN A 70 0.24 5.88 -4.25
C GLN A 70 -0.18 7.15 -3.50
N VAL A 71 0.37 8.28 -3.91
CA VAL A 71 0.13 9.59 -3.29
C VAL A 71 -0.42 10.57 -4.32
N ASP A 72 -1.46 11.30 -3.95
CA ASP A 72 -1.94 12.46 -4.69
C ASP A 72 -1.74 13.77 -3.91
N ARG A 73 -1.49 14.87 -4.59
CA ARG A 73 -1.16 16.17 -3.98
C ARG A 73 -1.96 17.31 -4.58
N ILE A 74 -2.35 18.25 -3.73
CA ILE A 74 -3.23 19.37 -4.07
C ILE A 74 -2.49 20.55 -4.72
N PRO A 75 -3.06 21.20 -5.75
CA PRO A 75 -2.59 22.51 -6.20
C PRO A 75 -3.01 23.64 -5.26
N TYR A 76 -2.08 24.57 -4.96
CA TYR A 76 -2.32 25.80 -4.18
C TYR A 76 -3.64 26.51 -4.51
N SER A 77 -4.05 26.56 -5.79
CA SER A 77 -5.27 27.25 -6.19
C SER A 77 -6.54 26.66 -5.57
N VAL A 78 -6.58 25.35 -5.31
CA VAL A 78 -7.72 24.67 -4.68
C VAL A 78 -7.72 24.94 -3.18
N LEU A 79 -6.58 24.77 -2.51
CA LEU A 79 -6.42 25.19 -1.11
C LEU A 79 -6.81 26.66 -0.91
N ALA A 80 -6.33 27.57 -1.75
CA ALA A 80 -6.68 28.98 -1.67
C ALA A 80 -8.19 29.23 -1.86
N ALA A 81 -8.85 28.48 -2.76
CA ALA A 81 -10.30 28.56 -2.96
C ALA A 81 -11.09 28.04 -1.74
N ASN A 82 -10.52 27.09 -1.00
CA ASN A 82 -11.08 26.55 0.25
C ASN A 82 -10.76 27.41 1.49
N ASN A 83 -10.07 28.56 1.33
CA ASN A 83 -9.51 29.39 2.40
C ASN A 83 -8.41 28.68 3.23
N GLU A 84 -7.74 27.71 2.63
CA GLU A 84 -6.74 26.82 3.22
C GLU A 84 -5.35 27.03 2.61
N GLY A 85 -5.14 28.02 1.72
CA GLY A 85 -3.85 28.27 1.08
C GLY A 85 -2.67 28.57 2.01
N HIS A 86 -2.89 28.67 3.32
CA HIS A 86 -1.83 28.73 4.34
C HIS A 86 -1.24 27.35 4.68
N LEU A 87 -1.84 26.27 4.18
CA LEU A 87 -1.46 24.87 4.37
C LEU A 87 -0.71 24.29 3.17
N ASP A 88 -0.47 25.09 2.13
CA ASP A 88 0.27 24.71 0.92
C ASP A 88 1.68 24.22 1.25
N ASP A 89 2.01 23.02 0.79
CA ASP A 89 3.35 22.46 0.94
C ASP A 89 4.14 22.60 -0.37
N SER A 90 4.98 23.63 -0.48
CA SER A 90 5.81 23.83 -1.68
C SER A 90 7.07 22.95 -1.76
N SER A 91 7.27 21.99 -0.84
CA SER A 91 8.42 21.09 -0.84
C SER A 91 8.35 20.07 -1.98
N ASN A 92 9.42 19.28 -2.11
CA ASN A 92 9.44 18.14 -3.03
C ASN A 92 9.14 18.51 -4.50
N SER A 93 9.53 19.72 -4.92
CA SER A 93 9.26 20.32 -6.24
C SER A 93 7.81 20.76 -6.51
N ASN A 94 6.95 20.77 -5.49
CA ASN A 94 5.55 21.23 -5.55
C ASN A 94 4.76 20.65 -6.74
N TRP A 95 4.83 19.33 -6.93
CA TRP A 95 4.00 18.64 -7.90
C TRP A 95 2.61 18.39 -7.32
N THR A 96 1.62 18.32 -8.20
CA THR A 96 0.18 18.30 -7.85
C THR A 96 -0.52 17.23 -8.69
N ASN A 97 0.07 16.04 -8.76
CA ASN A 97 -0.40 14.92 -9.56
C ASN A 97 -0.36 13.66 -8.69
N THR A 98 -1.06 12.61 -9.09
CA THR A 98 -0.91 11.29 -8.49
C THR A 98 0.38 10.59 -8.91
N ARG A 99 1.12 10.03 -7.95
CA ARG A 99 2.38 9.31 -8.16
C ARG A 99 2.43 8.00 -7.39
N ARG A 100 3.22 7.04 -7.90
CA ARG A 100 3.54 5.80 -7.19
C ARG A 100 5.01 5.72 -6.87
N TYR A 101 5.31 5.35 -5.63
CA TYR A 101 6.66 5.14 -5.13
C TYR A 101 6.81 3.71 -4.62
N TYR A 102 8.01 3.15 -4.83
CA TYR A 102 8.50 2.05 -4.01
C TYR A 102 9.39 2.66 -2.95
N ILE A 103 9.04 2.47 -1.68
CA ILE A 103 9.71 3.18 -0.61
C ILE A 103 11.10 2.58 -0.40
N THR A 104 12.13 3.41 -0.58
CA THR A 104 13.52 3.02 -0.36
C THR A 104 14.04 3.68 0.89
N GLN A 105 14.87 2.97 1.66
CA GLN A 105 15.38 3.55 2.89
C GLN A 105 16.30 4.74 2.62
N ASP A 106 16.03 5.85 3.29
CA ASP A 106 16.97 6.94 3.48
C ASP A 106 16.88 7.49 4.91
N PHE A 107 17.51 8.65 5.16
CA PHE A 107 17.50 9.31 6.47
C PHE A 107 17.27 10.83 6.34
N ASP A 108 16.68 11.28 5.23
CA ASP A 108 16.27 12.67 5.02
C ASP A 108 14.81 12.83 5.47
N PRO A 109 14.52 13.53 6.58
CA PRO A 109 13.16 13.64 7.09
C PRO A 109 12.29 14.65 6.32
N TYR A 110 12.78 15.24 5.22
CA TYR A 110 12.10 16.33 4.52
C TYR A 110 11.85 16.08 3.04
N THR A 111 12.64 15.24 2.39
CA THR A 111 12.60 15.06 0.95
C THR A 111 12.30 13.61 0.61
N ILE A 112 11.25 13.40 -0.18
CA ILE A 112 10.92 12.09 -0.75
C ILE A 112 12.03 11.72 -1.74
N ASN A 113 12.91 10.79 -1.37
CA ASN A 113 13.96 10.28 -2.27
C ASN A 113 13.66 8.87 -2.80
N SER A 114 12.50 8.29 -2.44
CA SER A 114 12.05 6.98 -2.89
C SER A 114 11.98 6.84 -4.40
N ASP A 115 12.12 5.60 -4.85
CA ASP A 115 12.03 5.24 -6.27
C ASP A 115 10.64 5.60 -6.84
N LEU A 116 10.56 6.70 -7.59
CA LEU A 116 9.37 7.03 -8.38
C LEU A 116 9.14 5.97 -9.46
N LYS A 117 8.07 5.19 -9.32
CA LYS A 117 7.68 4.13 -10.27
C LYS A 117 6.80 4.66 -11.39
N SER A 118 5.92 5.61 -11.10
CA SER A 118 5.07 6.24 -12.11
C SER A 118 4.56 7.61 -11.67
N ASP A 119 4.49 8.54 -12.62
CA ASP A 119 3.66 9.75 -12.54
C ASP A 119 2.41 9.48 -13.38
N LEU A 120 1.24 9.42 -12.73
CA LEU A 120 -0.02 9.01 -13.34
C LEU A 120 -0.81 10.20 -13.88
N GLY A 121 -0.30 11.43 -13.70
CA GLY A 121 -1.11 12.64 -13.79
C GLY A 121 -2.11 12.71 -12.64
N GLU A 122 -3.06 13.64 -12.74
CA GLU A 122 -4.14 13.75 -11.78
C GLU A 122 -5.13 12.59 -11.89
N LEU A 123 -5.45 11.98 -10.75
CA LEU A 123 -6.51 10.99 -10.60
C LEU A 123 -7.50 11.45 -9.54
N ASN A 124 -8.70 10.87 -9.57
CA ASN A 124 -9.65 11.03 -8.48
C ASN A 124 -9.42 9.90 -7.47
N MET A 125 -8.83 10.22 -6.33
CA MET A 125 -8.57 9.30 -5.23
C MET A 125 -9.83 8.91 -4.45
N GLY A 126 -10.88 9.73 -4.52
CA GLY A 126 -12.24 9.41 -4.06
C GLY A 126 -12.97 8.36 -4.92
N ASN A 127 -12.47 8.03 -6.12
CA ASN A 127 -13.06 7.02 -6.99
C ASN A 127 -12.59 5.59 -6.60
N PRO A 128 -13.49 4.63 -6.34
CA PRO A 128 -13.10 3.28 -5.96
C PRO A 128 -12.26 2.56 -7.02
N SER A 129 -12.37 2.94 -8.30
CA SER A 129 -11.57 2.36 -9.38
C SER A 129 -10.08 2.69 -9.23
N THR A 130 -9.76 3.86 -8.69
CA THR A 130 -8.38 4.31 -8.45
C THR A 130 -7.74 3.47 -7.33
N LEU A 131 -8.49 3.19 -6.26
CA LEU A 131 -8.07 2.28 -5.19
C LEU A 131 -7.87 0.84 -5.69
N ILE A 132 -8.82 0.33 -6.49
CA ILE A 132 -8.70 -1.00 -7.11
C ILE A 132 -7.46 -1.06 -7.99
N ASP A 133 -7.22 -0.06 -8.86
CA ASP A 133 -6.07 -0.03 -9.76
C ASP A 133 -4.74 0.00 -8.99
N PHE A 134 -4.67 0.78 -7.90
CA PHE A 134 -3.50 0.80 -7.03
C PHE A 134 -3.19 -0.57 -6.41
N ALA A 135 -4.18 -1.17 -5.75
CA ALA A 135 -4.01 -2.50 -5.15
C ALA A 135 -3.70 -3.56 -6.21
N THR A 136 -4.32 -3.45 -7.40
CA THR A 136 -4.05 -4.32 -8.55
C THR A 136 -2.59 -4.27 -8.94
N TRP A 137 -2.07 -3.06 -9.11
CA TRP A 137 -0.68 -2.81 -9.47
C TRP A 137 0.27 -3.31 -8.40
N ALA A 138 -0.01 -3.03 -7.13
CA ALA A 138 0.84 -3.43 -6.02
C ALA A 138 0.95 -4.96 -5.91
N VAL A 139 -0.17 -5.69 -5.99
CA VAL A 139 -0.19 -7.16 -5.97
C VAL A 139 0.53 -7.76 -7.19
N THR A 140 0.44 -7.11 -8.35
CA THR A 140 1.04 -7.60 -9.60
C THR A 140 2.56 -7.40 -9.62
N GLU A 141 3.03 -6.20 -9.26
CA GLU A 141 4.45 -5.83 -9.33
C GLU A 141 5.22 -6.26 -8.07
N TYR A 142 4.54 -6.32 -6.92
CA TYR A 142 5.12 -6.65 -5.61
C TYR A 142 4.31 -7.76 -4.93
N PRO A 143 4.27 -8.98 -5.50
CA PRO A 143 3.54 -10.09 -4.89
C PRO A 143 4.18 -10.47 -3.55
N ALA A 144 3.34 -10.74 -2.56
CA ALA A 144 3.73 -11.19 -1.23
C ALA A 144 2.76 -12.23 -0.67
N GLU A 145 3.17 -12.89 0.42
CA GLU A 145 2.32 -13.83 1.16
C GLU A 145 1.17 -13.11 1.87
N LYS A 146 1.42 -11.90 2.41
CA LYS A 146 0.46 -11.11 3.20
C LYS A 146 0.39 -9.65 2.73
N TYR A 147 -0.76 -9.03 2.91
CA TYR A 147 -1.03 -7.68 2.45
C TYR A 147 -1.65 -6.82 3.55
N LEU A 148 -1.04 -5.65 3.75
CA LEU A 148 -1.61 -4.55 4.52
C LEU A 148 -2.02 -3.47 3.52
N LEU A 149 -3.30 -3.13 3.46
CA LEU A 149 -3.81 -1.99 2.70
C LEU A 149 -4.19 -0.87 3.67
N VAL A 150 -3.47 0.23 3.65
CA VAL A 150 -3.79 1.43 4.42
C VAL A 150 -4.48 2.44 3.50
N ILE A 151 -5.63 2.94 3.93
CA ILE A 151 -6.31 4.08 3.32
C ILE A 151 -6.09 5.26 4.26
N TRP A 152 -5.31 6.23 3.79
CA TRP A 152 -4.89 7.40 4.56
C TRP A 152 -5.61 8.63 4.02
N ASN A 153 -6.34 9.35 4.90
CA ASN A 153 -6.92 10.70 4.68
C ASN A 153 -7.82 11.11 5.88
N HIS A 154 -8.66 12.13 5.70
CA HIS A 154 -9.93 12.35 6.38
C HIS A 154 -10.85 11.13 6.36
N GLY A 155 -11.65 11.00 7.42
CA GLY A 155 -12.71 10.01 7.55
C GLY A 155 -13.99 10.61 8.13
N GLY A 156 -15.13 10.26 7.52
CA GLY A 156 -16.47 10.62 7.98
C GLY A 156 -17.16 9.50 8.79
N GLY A 157 -16.56 8.31 8.81
CA GLY A 157 -17.13 7.11 9.44
C GLY A 157 -18.40 6.62 8.76
N PHE A 158 -19.35 6.09 9.52
CA PHE A 158 -20.66 5.62 9.04
C PHE A 158 -21.84 6.49 9.51
N ARG A 159 -21.66 7.29 10.58
CA ARG A 159 -22.70 8.16 11.13
C ARG A 159 -22.12 9.19 12.12
N SER A 160 -22.22 10.48 11.81
CA SER A 160 -21.98 11.55 12.81
C SER A 160 -23.10 12.61 12.79
N PRO A 161 -23.50 13.20 13.94
CA PRO A 161 -24.36 14.38 13.97
C PRO A 161 -23.67 15.62 13.36
N ALA A 162 -22.33 15.64 13.36
CA ALA A 162 -21.50 16.73 12.83
C ALA A 162 -21.16 16.55 11.34
N SER A 163 -21.12 15.30 10.85
CA SER A 163 -20.95 14.96 9.43
C SER A 163 -21.94 13.88 9.01
N THR A 164 -22.78 14.20 8.02
CA THR A 164 -23.68 13.20 7.39
C THR A 164 -22.96 12.31 6.39
N THR A 165 -21.68 12.58 6.12
CA THR A 165 -20.89 11.91 5.09
C THR A 165 -20.37 10.58 5.67
N LYS A 166 -20.34 9.54 4.84
CA LYS A 166 -20.07 8.15 5.24
C LYS A 166 -18.95 7.59 4.39
N ASP A 167 -17.76 8.10 4.61
CA ASP A 167 -16.70 8.08 3.61
C ASP A 167 -15.29 8.18 4.23
N ILE A 168 -14.32 7.95 3.37
CA ILE A 168 -12.87 8.07 3.58
C ILE A 168 -12.24 8.55 2.26
N ALA A 169 -10.97 8.97 2.26
CA ALA A 169 -10.24 9.41 1.07
C ALA A 169 -10.93 10.58 0.35
N TRP A 170 -10.83 11.77 0.94
CA TRP A 170 -11.42 13.01 0.45
C TRP A 170 -10.47 13.72 -0.52
N ASP A 171 -10.94 13.90 -1.76
CA ASP A 171 -10.18 14.46 -2.88
C ASP A 171 -10.81 15.79 -3.33
N ASP A 172 -10.12 16.89 -3.05
CA ASP A 172 -10.65 18.24 -3.25
C ASP A 172 -10.64 18.67 -4.73
N THR A 173 -9.67 18.26 -5.54
CA THR A 173 -9.62 18.64 -6.96
C THR A 173 -10.67 17.93 -7.80
N SER A 174 -11.16 16.77 -7.35
CA SER A 174 -12.20 15.97 -8.00
C SER A 174 -13.63 16.41 -7.67
N GLY A 175 -13.78 17.65 -7.20
CA GLY A 175 -15.08 18.21 -6.79
C GLY A 175 -15.47 17.81 -5.37
N GLY A 176 -14.48 17.49 -4.51
CA GLY A 176 -14.70 17.00 -3.15
C GLY A 176 -15.21 15.57 -3.12
N ASP A 177 -14.78 14.73 -4.08
CA ASP A 177 -15.20 13.34 -4.16
C ASP A 177 -14.57 12.52 -3.04
N LYS A 178 -15.22 11.40 -2.70
CA LYS A 178 -14.86 10.60 -1.53
C LYS A 178 -15.22 9.14 -1.78
N ILE A 179 -14.45 8.22 -1.20
CA ILE A 179 -14.86 6.82 -1.19
C ILE A 179 -15.96 6.64 -0.14
N THR A 180 -17.21 6.45 -0.58
CA THR A 180 -18.30 6.08 0.33
C THR A 180 -18.11 4.66 0.88
N MET A 181 -18.73 4.34 2.02
CA MET A 181 -18.63 2.98 2.59
C MET A 181 -19.14 1.87 1.64
N SER A 182 -20.12 2.17 0.78
CA SER A 182 -20.56 1.23 -0.27
C SER A 182 -19.53 1.06 -1.40
N GLU A 183 -18.82 2.13 -1.75
CA GLU A 183 -17.75 2.07 -2.75
C GLU A 183 -16.51 1.38 -2.19
N LEU A 184 -16.24 1.56 -0.90
CA LEU A 184 -15.20 0.83 -0.18
C LEU A 184 -15.47 -0.67 -0.16
N GLU A 185 -16.71 -1.10 0.15
CA GLU A 185 -17.10 -2.51 0.04
C GLU A 185 -16.87 -3.03 -1.38
N TYR A 186 -17.32 -2.28 -2.39
CA TYR A 186 -17.13 -2.65 -3.78
C TYR A 186 -15.65 -2.78 -4.16
N ALA A 187 -14.81 -1.84 -3.74
CA ALA A 187 -13.37 -1.85 -3.99
C ALA A 187 -12.70 -3.06 -3.33
N LEU A 188 -12.93 -3.29 -2.04
CA LEU A 188 -12.34 -4.42 -1.32
C LEU A 188 -12.84 -5.78 -1.84
N SER A 189 -14.09 -5.84 -2.29
CA SER A 189 -14.63 -7.02 -2.98
C SER A 189 -13.86 -7.33 -4.26
N ALA A 190 -13.63 -6.32 -5.11
CA ALA A 190 -12.88 -6.45 -6.35
C ALA A 190 -11.41 -6.83 -6.10
N ILE A 191 -10.76 -6.18 -5.11
CA ILE A 191 -9.39 -6.47 -4.70
C ILE A 191 -9.27 -7.91 -4.20
N SER A 192 -10.20 -8.37 -3.35
CA SER A 192 -10.18 -9.74 -2.82
C SER A 192 -10.37 -10.79 -3.92
N ILE A 193 -11.25 -10.52 -4.89
CA ILE A 193 -11.44 -11.39 -6.07
C ILE A 193 -10.15 -11.49 -6.88
N GLN A 194 -9.46 -10.37 -7.08
CA GLN A 194 -8.21 -10.36 -7.83
C GLN A 194 -7.09 -11.12 -7.11
N MET A 195 -6.96 -10.92 -5.79
CA MET A 195 -5.96 -11.59 -4.96
C MET A 195 -6.28 -13.08 -4.77
N GLY A 196 -7.54 -13.48 -4.97
CA GLY A 196 -8.04 -14.82 -4.67
C GLY A 196 -8.14 -15.10 -3.16
N LYS A 197 -8.06 -14.05 -2.33
CA LYS A 197 -8.13 -14.08 -0.87
C LYS A 197 -8.52 -12.70 -0.34
N ASN A 198 -8.91 -12.63 0.94
CA ASN A 198 -9.12 -11.36 1.63
C ASN A 198 -7.80 -10.59 1.77
N VAL A 199 -7.89 -9.28 1.96
CA VAL A 199 -6.75 -8.48 2.42
C VAL A 199 -6.48 -8.87 3.88
N ASP A 200 -5.23 -9.21 4.22
CA ASP A 200 -4.89 -9.70 5.56
C ASP A 200 -5.14 -8.62 6.63
N ILE A 201 -4.80 -7.36 6.33
CA ILE A 201 -5.11 -6.21 7.17
C ILE A 201 -5.58 -5.04 6.31
N VAL A 202 -6.74 -4.47 6.64
CA VAL A 202 -7.14 -3.14 6.17
C VAL A 202 -6.90 -2.15 7.30
N GLY A 203 -6.00 -1.20 7.06
CA GLY A 203 -5.76 -0.04 7.91
C GLY A 203 -6.55 1.16 7.40
N MET A 204 -7.13 1.91 8.32
CA MET A 204 -7.69 3.23 8.03
C MET A 204 -7.01 4.23 8.95
N ASP A 205 -6.00 4.90 8.39
CA ASP A 205 -5.34 6.08 8.98
C ASP A 205 -6.21 7.28 8.63
N ALA A 206 -7.37 7.29 9.28
CA ALA A 206 -8.45 8.23 9.09
C ALA A 206 -9.36 8.29 10.33
N CYS A 207 -9.89 9.49 10.57
CA CYS A 207 -10.77 9.79 11.69
C CYS A 207 -12.10 8.99 11.64
N LEU A 208 -12.63 8.63 12.81
CA LEU A 208 -14.00 8.10 12.97
C LEU A 208 -14.29 6.78 12.23
N MET A 209 -13.27 5.98 11.96
CA MET A 209 -13.41 4.78 11.15
C MET A 209 -13.61 3.48 11.96
N ALA A 210 -13.37 3.48 13.29
CA ALA A 210 -13.65 2.35 14.18
C ALA A 210 -15.13 2.21 14.58
N MET A 211 -16.02 2.23 13.59
CA MET A 211 -17.45 1.98 13.79
C MET A 211 -17.80 0.53 13.45
N THR A 212 -18.73 -0.06 14.21
CA THR A 212 -19.20 -1.44 13.95
C THR A 212 -19.78 -1.56 12.54
N GLU A 213 -20.42 -0.51 12.04
CA GLU A 213 -21.00 -0.48 10.70
C GLU A 213 -19.94 -0.48 9.60
N VAL A 214 -18.83 0.26 9.78
CA VAL A 214 -17.69 0.20 8.85
C VAL A 214 -17.11 -1.21 8.84
N ALA A 215 -16.83 -1.77 10.02
CA ALA A 215 -16.32 -3.14 10.15
C ALA A 215 -17.26 -4.17 9.49
N TYR A 216 -18.57 -4.04 9.71
CA TYR A 216 -19.57 -4.94 9.14
C TYR A 216 -19.62 -4.85 7.61
N GLN A 217 -19.45 -3.64 7.06
CA GLN A 217 -19.48 -3.39 5.62
C GLN A 217 -18.35 -4.11 4.88
N ILE A 218 -17.18 -4.27 5.49
CA ILE A 218 -15.99 -4.83 4.84
C ILE A 218 -15.59 -6.23 5.33
N LYS A 219 -16.32 -6.81 6.30
CA LYS A 219 -15.96 -8.04 7.03
C LYS A 219 -15.65 -9.27 6.17
N ASP A 220 -16.17 -9.30 4.94
CA ASP A 220 -16.00 -10.44 4.02
C ASP A 220 -14.76 -10.29 3.12
N TYR A 221 -14.01 -9.18 3.25
CA TYR A 221 -12.90 -8.80 2.37
C TYR A 221 -11.62 -8.38 3.11
N ALA A 222 -11.67 -8.29 4.44
CA ALA A 222 -10.55 -8.00 5.31
C ALA A 222 -10.55 -8.96 6.50
N ASP A 223 -9.40 -9.56 6.82
CA ASP A 223 -9.30 -10.46 7.98
C ASP A 223 -9.18 -9.67 9.29
N ILE A 224 -8.47 -8.53 9.25
CA ILE A 224 -8.33 -7.59 10.37
C ILE A 224 -8.59 -6.17 9.88
N LEU A 225 -9.28 -5.38 10.71
CA LEU A 225 -9.44 -3.95 10.56
C LEU A 225 -8.70 -3.22 11.70
N VAL A 226 -7.81 -2.29 11.36
CA VAL A 226 -7.10 -1.41 12.31
C VAL A 226 -7.46 0.04 12.02
N THR A 227 -7.99 0.75 13.01
CA THR A 227 -8.60 2.07 12.82
C THR A 227 -8.92 2.76 14.16
N SER A 228 -9.21 4.06 14.15
CA SER A 228 -9.56 4.88 15.31
C SER A 228 -11.07 5.17 15.44
N GLU A 229 -11.60 5.10 16.68
CA GLU A 229 -13.00 5.49 17.00
C GLU A 229 -13.20 7.00 16.90
N GLU A 230 -12.15 7.77 17.14
CA GLU A 230 -12.17 9.22 17.26
C GLU A 230 -11.32 9.88 16.17
N SER A 231 -11.28 11.20 16.14
CA SER A 231 -10.28 11.96 15.39
C SER A 231 -8.86 11.45 15.70
N GLU A 232 -8.11 11.19 14.63
CA GLU A 232 -6.68 10.94 14.74
C GLU A 232 -5.92 12.28 14.83
N PRO A 233 -4.71 12.28 15.41
CA PRO A 233 -3.79 13.42 15.28
C PRO A 233 -3.49 13.69 13.80
N ASN A 234 -3.20 14.94 13.45
CA ASN A 234 -2.88 15.30 12.06
C ASN A 234 -1.72 14.49 11.47
N ASP A 235 -0.76 14.07 12.30
CA ASP A 235 0.42 13.29 11.88
C ASP A 235 0.10 11.79 11.65
N GLY A 236 -1.15 11.35 11.79
CA GLY A 236 -1.56 9.98 11.47
C GLY A 236 -0.85 8.89 12.28
N TRP A 237 -0.54 7.77 11.63
CA TRP A 237 0.15 6.62 12.21
C TRP A 237 1.68 6.80 12.24
N PRO A 238 2.40 6.32 13.28
CA PRO A 238 3.86 6.38 13.32
C PRO A 238 4.48 5.32 12.41
N TYR A 239 4.61 5.62 11.11
CA TYR A 239 4.98 4.65 10.08
C TYR A 239 6.38 4.07 10.29
N ASP A 240 7.32 4.88 10.76
CA ASP A 240 8.69 4.45 11.07
C ASP A 240 8.73 3.31 12.11
N THR A 241 7.85 3.39 13.09
CA THR A 241 7.78 2.47 14.22
C THR A 241 7.06 1.18 13.80
N ILE A 242 5.94 1.30 13.09
CA ILE A 242 5.14 0.16 12.62
C ILE A 242 5.96 -0.64 11.59
N LEU A 243 6.51 0.04 10.57
CA LEU A 243 7.32 -0.61 9.54
C LEU A 243 8.63 -1.14 10.12
N GLY A 244 9.25 -0.41 11.06
CA GLY A 244 10.48 -0.87 11.72
C GLY A 244 10.29 -2.19 12.47
N GLN A 245 9.12 -2.39 13.11
CA GLN A 245 8.77 -3.67 13.71
C GLN A 245 8.50 -4.75 12.67
N LEU A 246 7.74 -4.44 11.62
CA LEU A 246 7.39 -5.39 10.57
C LEU A 246 8.64 -5.91 9.83
N VAL A 247 9.54 -5.01 9.43
CA VAL A 247 10.80 -5.34 8.77
C VAL A 247 11.74 -6.12 9.69
N SER A 248 11.71 -5.85 11.01
CA SER A 248 12.51 -6.62 11.98
C SER A 248 11.98 -8.05 12.19
N TYR A 249 10.68 -8.27 11.97
CA TYR A 249 10.00 -9.55 12.19
C TYR A 249 9.03 -9.88 11.03
N PRO A 250 9.53 -10.06 9.79
CA PRO A 250 8.68 -10.14 8.61
C PRO A 250 7.77 -11.38 8.61
N THR A 251 8.16 -12.45 9.29
CA THR A 251 7.33 -13.64 9.43
C THR A 251 6.16 -13.47 10.39
N MET A 252 5.96 -12.29 11.01
CA MET A 252 4.84 -12.06 11.92
C MET A 252 3.51 -12.33 11.23
N THR A 253 2.57 -12.87 12.00
CA THR A 253 1.21 -13.11 11.55
C THR A 253 0.35 -11.88 11.80
N PRO A 254 -0.72 -11.66 11.01
CA PRO A 254 -1.69 -10.62 11.30
C PRO A 254 -2.34 -10.77 12.69
N ASN A 255 -2.47 -12.02 13.18
CA ASN A 255 -3.10 -12.40 14.45
C ASN A 255 -2.10 -12.63 15.59
#